data_AF-A0A1C6JIW9-F1
#
_entry.id   AF-A0A1C6JIW9-F1
#
_cell.length_a   1.000
_cell.length_b   1.000
_cell.length_c   1.000
_cell.angle_alpha   90.00
_cell.angle_beta   90.00
_cell.angle_gamma   90.00
#
_symmetry.space_group_name_H-M   'P 1'
#
loop_
_entity.id
_entity.type
_entity.pdbx_description
1 polymer ?
#
loop_
_entity_poly.entity_id
_entity_poly.type
_entity_poly.pdbx_seq_one_letter_code
_entity_poly.pdbx_strand_id
1 'polypeptide(L)'
;MKLEFKVYSVNEESIYYKSLIKAHERTRKAFKAPIHFLNEFIVVGEDDENYRVHQLDETGLSVFGGCELDLTALSIPKSDFKWDGTTYVELDIPKICLTIDIIDKIKELNS
;
A
#
# COMPACT_ATOMS: atom_id res chain seq x y z
N MET A 1 -3.89 13.16 -9.53
CA MET A 1 -5.33 12.93 -9.39
C MET A 1 -5.55 12.55 -7.95
N LYS A 2 -6.43 13.26 -7.25
CA LYS A 2 -6.81 12.95 -5.88
C LYS A 2 -7.70 11.71 -5.84
N LEU A 3 -7.31 10.74 -5.03
CA LEU A 3 -8.04 9.49 -4.79
C LEU A 3 -8.07 9.23 -3.28
N GLU A 4 -9.20 8.76 -2.78
CA GLU A 4 -9.38 8.38 -1.38
C GLU A 4 -9.16 6.88 -1.21
N PHE A 5 -8.47 6.50 -0.13
CA PHE A 5 -8.15 5.12 0.20
C PHE A 5 -8.48 4.82 1.66
N LYS A 6 -9.13 3.68 1.91
CA LYS A 6 -9.16 2.99 3.19
C LYS A 6 -7.72 2.61 3.57
N VAL A 7 -7.36 2.84 4.83
CA VAL A 7 -6.03 2.50 5.35
C VAL A 7 -6.12 1.19 6.14
N TYR A 8 -5.48 0.16 5.62
CA TYR A 8 -5.42 -1.16 6.25
C TYR A 8 -4.13 -1.32 7.05
N SER A 9 -4.18 -2.19 8.04
CA SER A 9 -3.01 -2.67 8.78
C SER A 9 -2.84 -4.17 8.55
N VAL A 10 -1.60 -4.64 8.47
CA VAL A 10 -1.28 -6.07 8.44
C VAL A 10 -1.28 -6.60 9.87
N ASN A 11 -1.85 -7.77 10.09
CA ASN A 11 -1.82 -8.47 11.37
C ASN A 11 -0.37 -8.67 11.83
N GLU A 12 -0.03 -8.12 13.00
CA GLU A 12 1.35 -8.13 13.53
C GLU A 12 1.88 -9.54 13.83
N GLU A 13 0.98 -10.50 14.05
CA GLU A 13 1.35 -11.88 14.29
C GLU A 13 1.70 -12.65 13.01
N SER A 14 1.28 -12.12 11.84
CA SER A 14 1.45 -12.76 10.54
C SER A 14 2.92 -12.91 10.13
N ILE A 15 3.19 -13.88 9.25
CA ILE A 15 4.51 -14.07 8.65
C ILE A 15 4.87 -12.88 7.74
N TYR A 16 3.87 -12.27 7.10
CA TYR A 16 4.07 -11.12 6.23
C TYR A 16 4.53 -9.90 7.00
N TYR A 17 3.88 -9.56 8.12
CA TYR A 17 4.31 -8.44 8.98
C TYR A 17 5.76 -8.59 9.43
N LYS A 18 6.12 -9.78 9.94
CA LYS A 18 7.50 -10.10 10.36
C LYS A 18 8.49 -9.99 9.20
N SER A 19 8.07 -10.33 7.98
CA SER A 19 8.91 -10.25 6.78
C SER A 19 9.09 -8.81 6.30
N LEU A 20 8.03 -8.00 6.38
CA LEU A 20 8.02 -6.57 6.07
C LEU A 20 8.95 -5.79 7.01
N ILE A 21 8.87 -6.02 8.32
CA ILE A 21 9.81 -5.41 9.29
C ILE A 21 11.26 -5.78 8.94
N LYS A 22 11.53 -7.05 8.63
CA LYS A 22 12.89 -7.47 8.24
C LYS A 22 13.35 -6.80 6.95
N ALA A 23 12.47 -6.64 5.97
CA ALA A 23 12.79 -5.94 4.72
C ALA A 23 13.09 -4.47 4.99
N HIS A 24 12.27 -3.82 5.80
CA HIS A 24 12.45 -2.43 6.23
C HIS A 24 13.78 -2.20 6.92
N GLU A 25 14.13 -3.03 7.91
CA GLU A 25 15.41 -2.93 8.63
C GLU A 25 16.63 -3.13 7.70
N ARG A 26 16.53 -4.02 6.70
CA ARG A 26 17.58 -4.16 5.68
C ARG A 26 17.75 -2.88 4.86
N THR A 27 16.65 -2.30 4.38
CA THR A 27 16.65 -1.05 3.60
C THR A 27 17.22 0.10 4.43
N ARG A 28 16.72 0.27 5.67
CA ARG A 28 17.19 1.27 6.62
C ARG A 28 18.70 1.20 6.83
N LYS A 29 19.23 0.00 7.07
CA LYS A 29 20.67 -0.22 7.26
C LYS A 29 21.49 0.06 6.00
N ALA A 30 20.98 -0.33 4.84
CA ALA A 30 21.68 -0.16 3.56
C ALA A 30 21.81 1.31 3.17
N PHE A 31 20.74 2.10 3.33
CA PHE A 31 20.69 3.50 2.88
C PHE A 31 20.94 4.53 3.99
N LYS A 32 21.14 4.07 5.24
CA LYS A 32 21.28 4.93 6.43
C LYS A 32 20.16 5.98 6.56
N ALA A 33 18.97 5.62 6.11
CA ALA A 33 17.83 6.52 6.07
C ALA A 33 17.03 6.42 7.39
N PRO A 34 16.53 7.53 7.95
CA PRO A 34 15.73 7.53 9.18
C PRO A 34 14.27 7.15 8.87
N ILE A 35 14.04 6.03 8.19
CA ILE A 35 12.69 5.63 7.76
C ILE A 35 12.08 4.78 8.88
N HIS A 36 10.88 5.17 9.33
CA HIS A 36 10.08 4.41 10.27
C HIS A 36 9.16 3.44 9.52
N PHE A 37 8.99 2.23 10.05
CA PHE A 37 8.03 1.28 9.51
C PHE A 37 6.63 1.69 10.00
N LEU A 38 5.72 1.99 9.07
CA LEU A 38 4.32 2.26 9.37
C LEU A 38 3.45 1.08 8.94
N ASN A 39 2.60 0.58 9.83
CA ASN A 39 1.69 -0.52 9.50
C ASN A 39 0.41 0.00 8.81
N GLU A 40 0.59 0.80 7.77
CA GLU A 40 -0.47 1.50 7.05
C GLU A 40 -0.34 1.20 5.56
N PHE A 41 -1.41 0.66 4.98
CA PHE A 41 -1.42 0.16 3.62
C PHE A 41 -2.68 0.62 2.89
N ILE A 42 -2.51 1.03 1.64
CA ILE A 42 -3.61 1.27 0.72
C ILE A 42 -3.74 0.07 -0.23
N VAL A 43 -4.96 -0.26 -0.62
CA VAL A 43 -5.24 -1.30 -1.62
C VAL A 43 -5.47 -0.62 -2.97
N VAL A 44 -4.71 -1.04 -3.99
CA VAL A 44 -4.81 -0.53 -5.37
C VAL A 44 -5.39 -1.55 -6.33
N GLY A 45 -5.57 -2.79 -5.88
CA GLY A 45 -6.15 -3.88 -6.65
C GLY A 45 -6.25 -5.16 -5.81
N GLU A 46 -6.83 -6.20 -6.40
CA GLU A 46 -6.98 -7.49 -5.74
C GLU A 46 -7.08 -8.62 -6.77
N ASP A 47 -6.70 -9.82 -6.33
CA ASP A 47 -7.07 -11.09 -6.98
C ASP A 47 -7.93 -11.91 -6.00
N ASP A 48 -8.19 -13.19 -6.30
CA ASP A 48 -9.10 -14.02 -5.50
C ASP A 48 -8.69 -14.09 -4.02
N GLU A 49 -7.38 -14.21 -3.74
CA GLU A 49 -6.86 -14.46 -2.39
C GLU A 49 -6.05 -13.28 -1.80
N ASN A 50 -5.55 -12.37 -2.64
CA ASN A 50 -4.61 -11.34 -2.22
C ASN A 50 -5.08 -9.93 -2.55
N TYR A 51 -4.65 -8.99 -1.72
CA TYR A 51 -4.64 -7.58 -2.06
C TYR A 51 -3.31 -7.19 -2.69
N ARG A 52 -3.40 -6.28 -3.67
CA ARG A 52 -2.29 -5.52 -4.21
C ARG A 52 -2.20 -4.22 -3.44
N VAL A 53 -1.12 -4.05 -2.67
CA VAL A 53 -1.00 -2.97 -1.69
C VAL A 53 0.27 -2.14 -1.85
N HIS A 54 0.18 -0.90 -1.38
CA HIS A 54 1.32 -0.04 -1.12
C HIS A 54 1.39 0.32 0.35
N GLN A 55 2.59 0.26 0.92
CA GLN A 55 2.84 0.78 2.26
C GLN A 55 2.92 2.30 2.20
N LEU A 56 2.25 2.97 3.13
CA LEU A 56 2.42 4.40 3.35
C LEU A 56 3.66 4.66 4.21
N ASP A 57 4.37 5.73 3.92
CA ASP A 57 5.45 6.26 4.74
C ASP A 57 5.09 7.65 5.28
N GLU A 58 5.98 8.26 6.06
CA GLU A 58 5.77 9.59 6.66
C GLU A 58 5.53 10.70 5.61
N THR A 59 5.93 10.46 4.36
CA THR A 59 5.73 11.38 3.23
C THR A 59 4.52 11.01 2.37
N GLY A 60 3.83 9.91 2.69
CA GLY A 60 2.65 9.41 1.98
C GLY A 60 2.98 8.20 1.11
N LEU A 61 2.61 8.27 -0.17
CA LEU A 61 2.79 7.18 -1.12
C LEU A 61 4.00 7.43 -2.01
N SER A 62 4.97 6.53 -1.95
CA SER A 62 6.10 6.50 -2.88
C SER A 62 5.68 5.89 -4.22
N VAL A 63 5.69 6.68 -5.29
CA VAL A 63 5.40 6.23 -6.66
C VAL A 63 6.64 6.22 -7.54
N PHE A 64 6.78 5.18 -8.38
CA PHE A 64 7.79 5.14 -9.42
C PHE A 64 7.24 5.76 -10.71
N GLY A 65 7.76 6.94 -11.06
CA GLY A 65 7.29 7.68 -12.24
C GLY A 65 7.38 6.85 -13.52
N GLY A 66 6.26 6.75 -14.24
CA GLY A 66 6.16 5.97 -15.48
C GLY A 66 5.81 4.49 -15.29
N CYS A 67 5.65 4.03 -14.05
CA CYS A 67 5.10 2.70 -13.74
C CYS A 67 3.67 2.82 -13.22
N GLU A 68 2.83 1.88 -13.62
CA GLU A 68 1.48 1.72 -13.06
C GLU A 68 1.57 1.28 -11.60
N LEU A 69 0.60 1.73 -10.79
CA LEU A 69 0.61 1.48 -9.35
C LEU A 69 0.54 0.00 -9.00
N ASP A 70 -0.30 -0.77 -9.68
CA ASP A 70 -0.47 -2.19 -9.45
C ASP A 70 0.79 -3.02 -9.74
N LEU A 71 1.59 -2.63 -10.75
CA LEU A 71 2.85 -3.29 -11.11
C LEU A 71 3.91 -3.22 -10.02
N THR A 72 3.85 -2.18 -9.20
CA THR A 72 4.81 -1.95 -8.10
C THR A 72 4.25 -2.35 -6.73
N ALA A 73 3.00 -2.84 -6.69
CA ALA A 73 2.33 -3.20 -5.47
C ALA A 73 2.79 -4.56 -4.92
N LEU A 74 2.79 -4.68 -3.59
CA LEU A 74 3.01 -5.95 -2.91
C LEU A 74 1.74 -6.80 -2.96
N SER A 75 1.89 -8.11 -3.12
CA SER A 75 0.79 -9.07 -3.03
C SER A 75 0.78 -9.71 -1.65
N ILE A 76 -0.27 -9.47 -0.87
CA ILE A 76 -0.40 -9.98 0.51
C ILE A 76 -1.82 -10.56 0.69
N PRO A 77 -1.98 -11.72 1.37
CA PRO A 77 -3.27 -12.34 1.58
C PRO A 77 -4.28 -11.41 2.24
N LYS A 78 -5.52 -11.41 1.73
CA LYS A 78 -6.62 -10.59 2.28
C LYS A 78 -6.87 -10.88 3.75
N SER A 79 -6.68 -12.14 4.17
CA SER A 79 -6.85 -12.60 5.55
C SER A 79 -5.92 -11.93 6.56
N ASP A 80 -4.78 -11.41 6.09
CA ASP A 80 -3.79 -10.78 6.95
C ASP A 80 -4.07 -9.29 7.16
N PHE A 81 -5.04 -8.70 6.46
CA PHE A 81 -5.38 -7.30 6.62
C PHE A 81 -6.55 -7.06 7.55
N LYS A 82 -6.47 -5.92 8.24
CA LYS A 82 -7.55 -5.35 9.04
C LYS A 82 -7.74 -3.89 8.69
N TRP A 83 -8.97 -3.53 8.34
CA TRP A 83 -9.42 -2.13 8.33
C TRP A 83 -10.12 -1.83 9.64
N ASP A 84 -9.88 -0.64 10.19
CA ASP A 84 -10.47 -0.20 11.45
C ASP A 84 -11.92 0.32 11.31
N GLY A 85 -12.40 0.47 10.07
CA GLY A 85 -13.74 0.94 9.74
C GLY A 85 -13.87 2.46 9.61
N THR A 86 -12.79 3.22 9.87
CA THR A 86 -12.87 4.68 9.98
C THR A 86 -11.72 5.43 9.32
N THR A 87 -10.56 4.81 9.16
CA THR A 87 -9.37 5.52 8.67
C THR A 87 -9.32 5.50 7.15
N TYR A 88 -9.22 6.71 6.59
CA TYR A 88 -9.05 6.99 5.18
C TYR A 88 -7.92 8.00 4.96
N VAL A 89 -7.36 8.01 3.76
CA VAL A 89 -6.38 9.01 3.32
C VAL A 89 -6.69 9.45 1.89
N GLU A 90 -6.58 10.76 1.63
CA GLU A 90 -6.62 11.31 0.27
C GLU A 90 -5.19 11.49 -0.25
N LEU A 91 -4.88 10.90 -1.40
CA LEU A 91 -3.56 10.96 -2.01
C LEU A 91 -3.64 11.55 -3.42
N ASP A 92 -2.72 12.46 -3.75
CA ASP A 92 -2.58 12.99 -5.11
C ASP A 92 -1.59 12.14 -5.92
N ILE A 93 -2.11 11.33 -6.83
CA ILE A 93 -1.33 10.36 -7.59
C ILE A 93 -1.14 10.86 -9.03
N PRO A 94 0.09 10.91 -9.57
CA PRO A 94 0.33 11.28 -10.96
C PRO A 94 -0.50 10.43 -11.93
N LYS A 95 -1.19 11.08 -12.88
CA LYS A 95 -2.04 10.38 -13.86
C LYS A 95 -1.29 9.34 -14.69
N ILE A 96 0.01 9.52 -14.90
CA ILE A 96 0.86 8.58 -15.63
C ILE A 96 1.01 7.23 -14.92
N CYS A 97 0.75 7.18 -13.61
CA CYS A 97 0.79 5.96 -12.80
C CYS A 97 -0.59 5.27 -12.69
N LEU A 98 -1.60 5.79 -13.40
CA LEU A 98 -2.99 5.38 -13.28
C LEU A 98 -3.59 5.04 -14.65
N THR A 99 -4.11 3.83 -14.80
CA THR A 99 -5.02 3.46 -15.88
C THR A 99 -6.47 3.69 -15.46
N ILE A 100 -7.39 3.72 -16.42
CA ILE A 100 -8.83 3.84 -16.13
C ILE A 100 -9.29 2.66 -15.26
N ASP A 101 -8.84 1.45 -15.60
CA ASP A 101 -9.20 0.23 -14.87
C ASP A 101 -8.72 0.28 -13.40
N ILE A 102 -7.49 0.76 -13.16
CA ILE A 102 -6.96 0.95 -11.79
C ILE A 102 -7.80 1.98 -11.03
N ILE A 103 -8.18 3.09 -11.67
CA ILE A 103 -9.00 4.13 -11.02
C ILE A 103 -10.35 3.57 -10.60
N ASP A 104 -11.01 2.82 -11.49
CA ASP A 104 -12.33 2.25 -11.20
C ASP A 104 -12.24 1.19 -10.11
N LYS A 105 -11.19 0.37 -10.12
CA LYS A 105 -10.94 -0.62 -9.07
C LYS A 105 -10.66 0.02 -7.71
N ILE A 106 -9.86 1.09 -7.67
CA ILE A 106 -9.63 1.85 -6.44
C ILE A 106 -10.95 2.42 -5.91
N LYS A 107 -11.80 2.99 -6.75
CA LYS A 107 -13.10 3.51 -6.30
C LYS A 107 -14.01 2.41 -5.77
N GLU A 108 -14.06 1.26 -6.43
CA GLU A 108 -14.82 0.09 -5.97
C GLU A 108 -14.38 -0.35 -4.57
N LEU A 109 -13.07 -0.50 -4.36
CA LEU A 109 -12.49 -0.96 -3.09
C LEU A 109 -12.72 0.03 -1.93
N ASN A 110 -12.89 1.31 -2.24
CA ASN A 110 -13.00 2.40 -1.26
C ASN A 110 -14.42 2.93 -1.08
N SER A 111 -15.40 2.42 -1.84
CA SER A 111 -16.84 2.64 -1.61
C SER A 111 -17.35 1.84 -0.40
#